data_AF-A0A6G7LPA0-F1
#
_entry.id   AF-A0A6G7LPA0-F1
#
_cell.length_a   1.000
_cell.length_b   1.000
_cell.length_c   1.000
_cell.angle_alpha   90.00
_cell.angle_beta   90.00
_cell.angle_gamma   90.00
#
_symmetry.space_group_name_H-M   'P 1'
#
loop_
_entity.id
_entity.type
_entity.pdbx_description
1 polymer ?
#
loop_
_entity_poly.entity_id
_entity_poly.type
_entity_poly.pdbx_seq_one_letter_code
_entity_poly.pdbx_strand_id
1 'polypeptide(L)'
;MWLSCIFIPQFWRKNLVVKSRISDTEYTPVPRYANLDDICITKVYRKIRNDHTFSYGGKLYFVDSPLKHSIANQKIEIRTGKYKRFEAYFAGRKLQVTEVTEPEKLSSEDNEIQKKLEVLALADRLGNVAEASRLSGVSRDTIYRHRKLIKQGGIESLKRQETPDLHHKNRTDRAIEEVVIEFSLANPHMGQSKVSRLLKSERNIDIHASGVRNIWLRENMNTTELRLAKLAEARQH
;
A
#
# COMPACT_ATOMS: atom_id res chain seq x y z
N MET A 1 11.28 -44.41 15.69
CA MET A 1 10.37 -43.25 15.60
C MET A 1 9.33 -43.50 14.50
N TRP A 2 8.39 -44.45 14.71
CA TRP A 2 7.37 -44.83 13.71
C TRP A 2 6.03 -45.28 14.33
N LEU A 3 5.89 -45.21 15.66
CA LEU A 3 4.73 -45.74 16.41
C LEU A 3 3.84 -44.66 17.04
N SER A 4 4.19 -43.38 16.93
CA SER A 4 3.38 -42.28 17.49
C SER A 4 2.26 -41.78 16.58
N CYS A 5 2.21 -42.20 15.31
CA CYS A 5 1.29 -41.65 14.31
C CYS A 5 0.24 -42.65 13.77
N ILE A 6 0.20 -43.89 14.28
CA ILE A 6 -0.78 -44.89 13.82
C ILE A 6 -1.74 -45.18 14.97
N PHE A 7 -2.99 -44.75 14.80
CA PHE A 7 -4.07 -45.12 15.71
C PHE A 7 -4.39 -46.60 15.52
N ILE A 8 -3.92 -47.46 16.43
CA ILE A 8 -4.15 -48.91 16.41
C ILE A 8 -5.38 -49.19 17.28
N PRO A 9 -6.60 -49.28 16.70
CA PRO A 9 -7.84 -49.24 17.50
C PRO A 9 -7.90 -50.40 18.49
N GLN A 10 -7.32 -51.54 18.13
CA GLN A 10 -7.30 -52.76 18.94
C GLN A 10 -6.49 -52.61 20.24
N PHE A 11 -5.37 -51.86 20.21
CA PHE A 11 -4.52 -51.63 21.37
C PHE A 11 -5.15 -50.63 22.34
N TRP A 12 -5.62 -49.49 21.81
CA TRP A 12 -6.23 -48.42 22.61
C TRP A 12 -7.58 -48.82 23.20
N ARG A 13 -8.40 -49.61 22.47
CA ARG A 13 -9.68 -50.13 22.99
C ARG A 13 -9.53 -51.01 24.23
N LYS A 14 -8.43 -51.76 24.32
CA LYS A 14 -8.20 -52.72 25.41
C LYS A 14 -7.61 -52.07 26.65
N ASN A 15 -6.73 -51.08 26.47
CA ASN A 15 -5.89 -50.56 27.55
C ASN A 15 -6.30 -49.18 28.08
N LEU A 16 -7.07 -48.38 27.33
CA LEU A 16 -7.36 -46.97 27.67
C LEU A 16 -8.82 -46.55 27.56
N VAL A 17 -9.73 -47.50 27.34
CA VAL A 17 -11.17 -47.22 27.38
C VAL A 17 -11.60 -47.15 28.84
N VAL A 18 -11.96 -45.95 29.28
CA VAL A 18 -12.68 -45.75 30.53
C VAL A 18 -13.99 -46.53 30.44
N LYS A 19 -14.12 -47.58 31.24
CA LYS A 19 -15.38 -48.33 31.33
C LYS A 19 -16.39 -47.44 32.03
N SER A 20 -17.42 -47.00 31.31
CA SER A 20 -18.52 -46.26 31.92
C SER A 20 -19.14 -47.11 33.04
N ARG A 21 -19.34 -46.52 34.22
CA ARG A 21 -20.02 -47.16 35.35
C ARG A 21 -21.54 -47.26 35.15
N ILE A 22 -22.08 -46.46 34.22
CA ILE A 22 -23.51 -46.32 33.96
C ILE A 22 -23.72 -46.56 32.46
N SER A 23 -24.65 -47.45 32.10
CA SER A 23 -25.01 -47.70 30.69
C SER A 23 -25.72 -46.52 30.03
N ASP A 24 -26.34 -45.69 30.86
CA ASP A 24 -27.14 -44.55 30.43
C ASP A 24 -26.23 -43.34 30.20
N THR A 25 -26.36 -42.74 29.03
CA THR A 25 -25.64 -41.51 28.70
C THR A 25 -26.28 -40.35 29.47
N GLU A 26 -25.51 -39.65 30.31
CA GLU A 26 -25.94 -38.39 30.95
C GLU A 26 -26.27 -37.29 29.92
N TYR A 27 -25.84 -37.46 28.67
CA TYR A 27 -26.12 -36.55 27.58
C TYR A 27 -27.53 -36.75 27.04
N THR A 28 -28.34 -35.71 27.13
CA THR A 28 -29.62 -35.62 26.41
C THR A 28 -29.33 -35.58 24.91
N PRO A 29 -29.80 -36.57 24.11
CA PRO A 29 -29.62 -36.53 22.67
C PRO A 29 -30.33 -35.32 22.09
N VAL A 30 -29.66 -34.61 21.18
CA VAL A 30 -30.26 -33.48 20.48
C VAL A 30 -31.49 -33.97 19.72
N PRO A 31 -32.68 -33.33 19.88
CA PRO A 31 -33.89 -33.76 19.19
C PRO A 31 -33.68 -33.79 17.67
N ARG A 32 -34.27 -34.78 16.98
CA ARG A 32 -34.09 -34.94 15.52
C ARG A 32 -34.53 -33.74 14.68
N TYR A 33 -35.43 -32.92 15.21
CA TYR A 33 -35.92 -31.69 14.57
C TYR A 33 -35.08 -30.46 14.90
N ALA A 34 -34.09 -30.57 15.78
CA ALA A 34 -33.26 -29.46 16.18
C ALA A 34 -32.19 -29.22 15.09
N ASN A 35 -32.25 -28.04 14.47
CA ASN A 35 -31.28 -27.63 13.48
C ASN A 35 -29.96 -27.25 14.16
N LEU A 36 -28.92 -28.06 13.96
CA LEU A 36 -27.60 -27.81 14.54
C LEU A 36 -26.98 -26.50 14.03
N ASP A 37 -27.35 -26.03 12.83
CA ASP A 37 -26.84 -24.77 12.29
C ASP A 37 -27.40 -23.55 13.06
N ASP A 38 -28.58 -23.67 13.69
CA ASP A 38 -29.16 -22.64 14.56
C ASP A 38 -28.58 -22.68 15.98
N ILE A 39 -28.03 -23.84 16.39
CA ILE A 39 -27.46 -24.07 17.72
C ILE A 39 -25.97 -23.71 17.75
N CYS A 40 -25.21 -24.13 16.74
CA CYS A 40 -23.77 -23.94 16.65
C CYS A 40 -23.40 -22.59 16.02
N ILE A 41 -23.91 -21.49 16.59
CA ILE A 41 -23.64 -20.12 16.14
C ILE A 41 -22.60 -19.42 17.00
N THR A 42 -21.61 -18.80 16.37
CA THR A 42 -20.70 -17.87 17.04
C THR A 42 -21.31 -16.48 17.02
N LYS A 43 -21.48 -15.88 18.21
CA LYS A 43 -22.02 -14.53 18.37
C LYS A 43 -20.90 -13.53 18.64
N VAL A 44 -20.86 -12.47 17.84
CA VAL A 44 -19.90 -11.37 17.97
C VAL A 44 -20.66 -10.05 17.99
N TYR A 45 -20.35 -9.18 18.94
CA TYR A 45 -20.97 -7.86 19.01
C TYR A 45 -20.10 -6.81 18.33
N ARG A 46 -20.72 -5.93 17.54
CA ARG A 46 -20.07 -4.76 16.92
C ARG A 46 -20.89 -3.51 17.15
N LYS A 47 -20.21 -2.39 17.35
CA LYS A 47 -20.86 -1.07 17.47
C LYS A 47 -20.96 -0.45 16.09
N ILE A 48 -22.13 0.06 15.74
CA ILE A 48 -22.35 0.78 14.49
C ILE A 48 -21.77 2.20 14.61
N ARG A 49 -21.12 2.67 13.54
CA ARG A 49 -20.62 4.04 13.41
C ARG A 49 -21.75 5.05 13.17
N ASN A 50 -21.41 6.33 13.06
CA ASN A 50 -22.42 7.38 12.82
C ASN A 50 -23.05 7.30 11.42
N ASP A 51 -22.30 6.78 10.44
CA ASP A 51 -22.70 6.58 9.05
C ASP A 51 -23.45 5.25 8.81
N HIS A 52 -23.91 4.59 9.87
CA HIS A 52 -24.58 3.28 9.81
C HIS A 52 -23.71 2.14 9.23
N THR A 53 -22.38 2.28 9.26
CA THR A 53 -21.45 1.22 8.88
C THR A 53 -20.88 0.45 10.09
N PHE A 54 -20.43 -0.78 9.85
CA PHE A 54 -19.67 -1.57 10.81
C PHE A 54 -18.63 -2.44 10.09
N SER A 55 -17.51 -2.73 10.76
CA SER A 55 -16.46 -3.60 10.22
C SER A 55 -16.56 -5.02 10.79
N TYR A 56 -16.38 -6.01 9.91
CA TYR A 56 -16.37 -7.42 10.27
C TYR A 56 -15.54 -8.21 9.25
N GLY A 57 -14.69 -9.13 9.71
CA GLY A 57 -13.90 -9.98 8.81
C GLY A 57 -12.94 -9.23 7.86
N GLY A 58 -12.44 -8.05 8.26
CA GLY A 58 -11.58 -7.21 7.42
C GLY A 58 -12.31 -6.40 6.34
N LYS A 59 -13.64 -6.46 6.31
CA LYS A 59 -14.50 -5.75 5.36
C LYS A 59 -15.43 -4.77 6.09
N LEU A 60 -15.90 -3.76 5.37
CA LEU A 60 -16.85 -2.78 5.87
C LEU A 60 -18.24 -3.09 5.30
N TYR A 61 -19.27 -2.95 6.13
CA TYR A 61 -20.65 -3.21 5.75
C TYR A 61 -21.54 -2.03 6.13
N PHE A 62 -22.47 -1.69 5.24
CA PHE A 62 -23.50 -0.68 5.47
C PHE A 62 -24.83 -1.36 5.80
N VAL A 63 -25.60 -0.77 6.71
CA VAL A 63 -26.92 -1.30 7.11
C VAL A 63 -28.01 -0.63 6.28
N ASP A 64 -28.58 -1.35 5.31
CA ASP A 64 -29.65 -0.89 4.41
C ASP A 64 -31.07 -1.08 4.98
N SER A 65 -31.18 -1.60 6.19
CA SER A 65 -32.48 -1.95 6.77
C SER A 65 -33.37 -0.70 6.95
N PRO A 66 -34.66 -0.73 6.57
CA PRO A 66 -35.59 0.35 6.85
C PRO A 66 -35.88 0.39 8.35
N LEU A 67 -35.25 1.32 9.06
CA LEU A 67 -35.36 1.46 10.51
C LEU A 67 -36.10 2.74 10.84
N LYS A 68 -37.05 2.66 11.78
CA LYS A 68 -37.82 3.82 12.26
C LYS A 68 -36.94 4.86 12.96
N HIS A 69 -35.86 4.41 13.60
CA HIS A 69 -34.92 5.25 14.33
C HIS A 69 -33.49 4.85 13.96
N SER A 70 -32.57 5.82 14.01
CA SER A 70 -31.14 5.57 13.78
C SER A 70 -30.60 4.57 14.82
N ILE A 71 -29.78 3.64 14.34
CA ILE A 71 -29.05 2.68 15.18
C ILE A 71 -27.56 3.02 15.25
N ALA A 72 -27.18 4.26 14.91
CA ALA A 72 -25.83 4.76 15.11
C ALA A 72 -25.42 4.60 16.58
N ASN A 73 -24.16 4.23 16.81
CA ASN A 73 -23.59 3.95 18.13
C ASN A 73 -24.22 2.78 18.89
N GLN A 74 -25.15 2.04 18.32
CA GLN A 74 -25.75 0.87 18.96
C GLN A 74 -24.95 -0.40 18.68
N LYS A 75 -25.08 -1.39 19.58
CA LYS A 75 -24.46 -2.71 19.41
C LYS A 75 -25.36 -3.61 18.59
N ILE A 76 -24.80 -4.23 17.56
CA ILE A 76 -25.42 -5.31 16.77
C ILE A 76 -24.80 -6.66 17.09
N GLU A 77 -25.60 -7.70 16.94
CA GLU A 77 -25.22 -9.10 17.08
C GLU A 77 -24.91 -9.67 15.69
N ILE A 78 -23.67 -10.06 15.45
CA ILE A 78 -23.23 -10.77 14.25
C ILE A 78 -23.21 -12.26 14.59
N ARG A 79 -23.99 -13.05 13.86
CA ARG A 79 -24.09 -14.51 14.00
C ARG A 79 -23.37 -15.17 12.85
N THR A 80 -22.47 -16.11 13.14
CA THR A 80 -21.74 -16.87 12.12
C THR A 80 -21.94 -18.36 12.36
N GLY A 81 -22.49 -19.06 11.36
CA GLY A 81 -22.65 -20.51 11.36
C GLY A 81 -21.52 -21.24 10.63
N LYS A 82 -21.71 -22.56 10.39
CA LYS A 82 -20.73 -23.48 9.82
C LYS A 82 -20.20 -23.07 8.42
N TYR A 83 -21.00 -22.35 7.64
CA TYR A 83 -20.70 -21.97 6.25
C TYR A 83 -20.11 -20.55 6.08
N LYS A 84 -19.58 -19.92 7.14
CA LYS A 84 -18.91 -18.60 7.15
C LYS A 84 -19.72 -17.40 6.63
N ARG A 85 -20.96 -17.59 6.18
CA ARG A 85 -21.87 -16.48 5.91
C ARG A 85 -22.40 -15.95 7.24
N PHE A 86 -22.15 -14.67 7.50
CA PHE A 86 -22.63 -14.04 8.72
C PHE A 86 -24.00 -13.41 8.49
N GLU A 87 -24.75 -13.25 9.57
CA GLU A 87 -26.00 -12.51 9.60
C GLU A 87 -25.93 -11.47 10.73
N ALA A 88 -26.39 -10.26 10.44
CA ALA A 88 -26.40 -9.17 11.42
C ALA A 88 -27.81 -9.02 12.01
N TYR A 89 -27.90 -8.84 13.32
CA TYR A 89 -29.14 -8.67 14.06
C TYR A 89 -29.07 -7.46 14.99
N PHE A 90 -30.20 -6.78 15.12
CA PHE A 90 -30.40 -5.71 16.09
C PHE A 90 -31.75 -5.90 16.78
N ALA A 91 -31.76 -5.96 18.12
CA ALA A 91 -32.97 -6.21 18.93
C ALA A 91 -33.81 -7.41 18.44
N GLY A 92 -33.14 -8.50 18.03
CA GLY A 92 -33.80 -9.72 17.51
C GLY A 92 -34.25 -9.64 16.04
N ARG A 93 -34.12 -8.49 15.37
CA ARG A 93 -34.46 -8.32 13.94
C ARG A 93 -33.22 -8.50 13.07
N LYS A 94 -33.36 -9.24 11.98
CA LYS A 94 -32.31 -9.41 10.96
C LYS A 94 -32.14 -8.12 10.18
N LEU A 95 -30.90 -7.64 10.07
CA LEU A 95 -30.54 -6.47 9.29
C LEU A 95 -30.18 -6.87 7.86
N GLN A 96 -30.59 -6.04 6.90
CA GLN A 96 -30.02 -6.08 5.54
C GLN A 96 -28.70 -5.33 5.55
N VAL A 97 -27.65 -5.99 5.07
CA VAL A 97 -26.29 -5.43 5.06
C VAL A 97 -25.66 -5.62 3.69
N THR A 98 -25.03 -4.56 3.19
CA THR A 98 -24.29 -4.57 1.92
C THR A 98 -22.82 -4.33 2.20
N GLU A 99 -21.95 -5.06 1.51
CA GLU A 99 -20.51 -4.86 1.59
C GLU A 99 -20.16 -3.50 0.95
N VAL A 100 -19.56 -2.62 1.74
CA VAL A 100 -19.04 -1.35 1.24
C VAL A 100 -17.73 -1.67 0.53
N THR A 101 -17.75 -1.58 -0.79
CA THR A 101 -16.53 -1.59 -1.59
C THR A 101 -15.98 -0.17 -1.56
N GLU A 102 -14.90 0.06 -0.84
CA GLU A 102 -14.18 1.33 -0.96
C GLU A 102 -13.69 1.46 -2.41
N PRO A 103 -13.88 2.61 -3.07
CA PRO A 103 -13.37 2.80 -4.42
C PRO A 103 -11.86 2.58 -4.41
N GLU A 104 -11.35 1.85 -5.42
CA GLU A 104 -9.92 1.67 -5.57
C GLU A 104 -9.24 3.04 -5.61
N LYS A 105 -8.36 3.29 -4.64
CA LYS A 105 -7.64 4.55 -4.56
C LYS A 105 -6.66 4.61 -5.71
N LEU A 106 -7.06 5.28 -6.79
CA LEU A 106 -6.21 5.58 -7.93
C LEU A 106 -4.86 6.15 -7.46
N SER A 107 -3.78 5.81 -8.17
CA SER A 107 -2.47 6.42 -7.93
C SER A 107 -2.58 7.94 -8.01
N SER A 108 -1.70 8.66 -7.32
CA SER A 108 -1.65 10.13 -7.42
C SER A 108 -1.48 10.57 -8.88
N GLU A 109 -0.69 9.82 -9.65
CA GLU A 109 -0.43 10.08 -11.07
C GLU A 109 -1.69 9.89 -11.92
N ASP A 110 -2.45 8.82 -11.68
CA ASP A 110 -3.68 8.53 -12.42
C ASP A 110 -4.74 9.60 -12.15
N ASN A 111 -4.83 10.09 -10.90
CA ASN A 111 -5.70 11.21 -10.55
C ASN A 111 -5.33 12.50 -11.29
N GLU A 112 -4.03 12.78 -11.48
CA GLU A 112 -3.58 13.94 -12.26
C GLU A 112 -3.94 13.81 -13.74
N ILE A 113 -3.77 12.62 -14.33
CA ILE A 113 -4.14 12.35 -15.72
C ILE A 113 -5.66 12.52 -15.89
N GLN A 114 -6.45 11.95 -14.98
CA GLN A 114 -7.91 12.01 -15.01
C GLN A 114 -8.41 13.46 -14.98
N LYS A 115 -7.86 14.30 -14.10
CA LYS A 115 -8.17 15.74 -14.06
C LYS A 115 -7.85 16.45 -15.37
N LYS A 116 -6.70 16.15 -15.99
CA LYS A 116 -6.32 16.73 -17.29
C LYS A 116 -7.31 16.31 -18.38
N LEU A 117 -7.74 15.05 -18.39
CA LEU A 117 -8.74 14.54 -19.33
C LEU A 117 -10.11 15.19 -19.14
N GLU A 118 -10.54 15.41 -17.90
CA GLU A 118 -11.81 16.09 -17.58
C GLU A 118 -11.85 17.52 -18.11
N VAL A 119 -10.73 18.26 -18.01
CA VAL A 119 -10.62 19.62 -18.56
C VAL A 119 -10.72 19.60 -20.09
N LEU A 120 -10.14 18.61 -20.75
CA LEU A 120 -10.27 18.46 -22.20
C LEU A 120 -11.70 18.10 -22.61
N ALA A 121 -12.33 17.16 -21.91
CA ALA A 121 -13.72 16.80 -22.14
C ALA A 121 -14.67 17.98 -21.90
N LEU A 122 -14.38 18.84 -20.92
CA LEU A 122 -15.09 20.09 -20.71
C LEU A 122 -14.93 21.05 -21.90
N ALA A 123 -13.70 21.22 -22.40
CA ALA A 123 -13.43 22.06 -23.57
C ALA A 123 -14.15 21.56 -24.83
N ASP A 124 -14.25 20.24 -25.01
CA ASP A 124 -14.94 19.63 -26.13
C ASP A 124 -16.47 19.78 -26.00
N ARG A 125 -17.02 19.56 -24.80
CA ARG A 125 -18.46 19.72 -24.51
C ARG A 125 -18.93 21.17 -24.75
N LEU A 126 -18.11 22.16 -24.38
CA LEU A 126 -18.46 23.57 -24.54
C LEU A 126 -18.18 24.10 -25.95
N GLY A 127 -17.37 23.40 -26.75
CA GLY A 127 -16.87 23.91 -28.03
C GLY A 127 -16.01 25.18 -27.92
N ASN A 128 -15.67 25.61 -26.70
CA ASN A 128 -14.98 26.88 -26.43
C ASN A 128 -13.89 26.70 -25.36
N VAL A 129 -12.64 26.81 -25.78
CA VAL A 129 -11.45 26.66 -24.91
C VAL A 129 -11.32 27.82 -23.92
N ALA A 130 -11.74 29.04 -24.27
CA ALA A 130 -11.67 30.19 -23.37
C ALA A 130 -12.64 30.03 -22.19
N GLU A 131 -13.84 29.53 -22.48
CA GLU A 131 -14.84 29.27 -21.44
C GLU A 131 -14.45 28.08 -20.56
N ALA A 132 -13.93 27.01 -21.16
CA ALA A 132 -13.39 25.89 -20.39
C ALA A 132 -12.21 26.32 -19.50
N SER A 133 -11.34 27.21 -19.98
CA SER A 133 -10.25 27.79 -19.20
C SER A 133 -10.76 28.59 -18.00
N ARG A 134 -11.82 29.39 -18.19
CA ARG A 134 -12.47 30.17 -17.13
C ARG A 134 -13.11 29.28 -16.06
N LEU A 135 -13.75 28.18 -16.46
CA LEU A 135 -14.44 27.26 -15.54
C LEU A 135 -13.49 26.29 -14.82
N SER A 136 -12.46 25.80 -15.50
CA SER A 136 -11.51 24.82 -14.94
C SER A 136 -10.34 25.46 -14.18
N GLY A 137 -10.07 26.75 -14.39
CA GLY A 137 -8.88 27.42 -13.86
C GLY A 137 -7.57 27.04 -14.57
N VAL A 138 -7.62 26.21 -15.62
CA VAL A 138 -6.46 25.82 -16.42
C VAL A 138 -6.26 26.82 -17.56
N SER A 139 -5.02 27.25 -17.81
CA SER A 139 -4.75 28.20 -18.89
C SER A 139 -5.06 27.62 -20.27
N ARG A 140 -5.56 28.47 -21.18
CA ARG A 140 -5.84 28.11 -22.59
C ARG A 140 -4.64 27.42 -23.25
N ASP A 141 -3.43 27.93 -23.01
CA ASP A 141 -2.19 27.35 -23.54
C ASP A 141 -1.97 25.91 -23.06
N THR A 142 -2.23 25.63 -21.78
CA THR A 142 -2.11 24.29 -21.21
C THR A 142 -3.13 23.32 -21.82
N ILE A 143 -4.37 23.78 -22.05
CA ILE A 143 -5.41 22.99 -22.74
C ILE A 143 -4.94 22.61 -24.16
N TYR A 144 -4.41 23.57 -24.93
CA TYR A 144 -3.87 23.28 -26.26
C TYR A 144 -2.66 22.34 -26.22
N ARG A 145 -1.77 22.50 -25.24
CA ARG A 145 -0.61 21.61 -25.05
C ARG A 145 -1.04 20.18 -24.75
N HIS A 146 -2.02 19.99 -23.86
CA HIS A 146 -2.56 18.67 -23.54
C HIS A 146 -3.25 18.02 -24.76
N ARG A 147 -4.02 18.77 -25.55
CA ARG A 147 -4.57 18.27 -26.82
C ARG A 147 -3.47 17.79 -27.78
N LYS A 148 -2.38 18.56 -27.89
CA LYS A 148 -1.24 18.20 -28.73
C LYS A 148 -0.54 16.92 -28.23
N LEU A 149 -0.33 16.80 -26.91
CA LEU A 149 0.29 15.62 -26.30
C LEU A 149 -0.54 14.35 -26.54
N ILE A 150 -1.86 14.42 -26.35
CA ILE A 150 -2.76 13.29 -26.65
C ILE A 150 -2.67 12.89 -28.13
N LYS A 151 -2.64 13.86 -29.03
CA LYS A 151 -2.53 13.57 -30.47
C LYS A 151 -1.19 12.90 -30.83
N GLN A 152 -0.13 13.17 -30.10
CA GLN A 152 1.22 12.67 -30.39
C GLN A 152 1.51 11.31 -29.75
N GLY A 153 1.03 11.05 -28.54
CA GLY A 153 1.35 9.81 -27.83
C GLY A 153 0.28 9.36 -26.83
N GLY A 154 -0.99 9.66 -27.12
CA GLY A 154 -2.13 9.17 -26.36
C GLY A 154 -2.22 9.70 -24.93
N ILE A 155 -3.01 9.00 -24.11
CA ILE A 155 -3.27 9.39 -22.71
C ILE A 155 -2.00 9.35 -21.87
N GLU A 156 -1.10 8.38 -22.14
CA GLU A 156 0.17 8.22 -21.42
C GLU A 156 1.07 9.46 -21.54
N SER A 157 0.95 10.23 -22.64
CA SER A 157 1.72 11.46 -22.82
C SER A 157 1.29 12.61 -21.90
N LEU A 158 0.18 12.47 -21.16
CA LEU A 158 -0.23 13.41 -20.11
C LEU A 158 0.46 13.18 -18.77
N LYS A 159 1.18 12.06 -18.62
CA LYS A 159 1.99 11.80 -17.43
C LYS A 159 3.02 12.90 -17.23
N ARG A 160 3.37 13.14 -15.96
CA ARG A 160 4.44 14.07 -15.63
C ARG A 160 5.71 13.55 -16.27
N GLN A 161 6.26 14.32 -17.22
CA GLN A 161 7.57 14.04 -17.74
C GLN A 161 8.59 14.48 -16.70
N GLU A 162 9.32 13.53 -16.15
CA GLU A 162 10.50 13.85 -15.35
C GLU A 162 11.60 14.31 -16.30
N THR A 163 12.25 15.43 -15.96
CA THR A 163 13.43 15.85 -16.70
C THR A 163 14.48 14.75 -16.54
N PRO A 164 15.05 14.20 -17.63
CA PRO A 164 16.17 13.27 -17.54
C PRO A 164 17.29 13.87 -16.68
N ASP A 165 18.12 13.03 -16.06
CA ASP A 165 19.29 13.49 -15.32
C ASP A 165 20.30 14.15 -16.28
N LEU A 166 20.11 15.45 -16.50
CA LEU A 166 20.93 16.28 -17.38
C LEU A 166 22.13 16.79 -16.58
N HIS A 167 23.32 16.50 -17.06
CA HIS A 167 24.54 17.08 -16.51
C HIS A 167 24.61 18.57 -16.86
N HIS A 168 24.23 19.42 -15.91
CA HIS A 168 24.14 20.86 -16.10
C HIS A 168 25.51 21.49 -16.39
N LYS A 169 25.59 22.52 -17.24
CA LYS A 169 26.87 23.17 -17.63
C LYS A 169 27.65 23.79 -16.46
N ASN A 170 26.95 24.17 -15.38
CA ASN A 170 27.55 24.70 -14.17
C ASN A 170 28.00 23.59 -13.18
N ARG A 171 27.84 22.31 -13.53
CA ARG A 171 28.35 21.17 -12.76
C ARG A 171 29.82 20.96 -13.10
N THR A 172 30.55 20.35 -12.18
CA THR A 172 31.96 19.98 -12.39
C THR A 172 32.03 18.96 -13.52
N ASP A 173 33.05 19.08 -14.38
CA ASP A 173 33.24 18.15 -15.49
C ASP A 173 33.22 16.69 -15.02
N ARG A 174 32.54 15.82 -15.78
CA ARG A 174 32.36 14.41 -15.41
C ARG A 174 33.68 13.70 -15.17
N ALA A 175 34.72 13.98 -15.94
CA ALA A 175 36.03 13.35 -15.76
C ALA A 175 36.65 13.73 -14.40
N ILE A 176 36.47 14.98 -13.97
CA ILE A 176 36.93 15.45 -12.66
C ILE A 176 36.09 14.81 -11.55
N GLU A 177 34.77 14.73 -11.72
CA GLU A 177 33.88 14.09 -10.74
C GLU A 177 34.24 12.62 -10.54
N GLU A 178 34.48 11.87 -11.61
CA GLU A 178 34.90 10.46 -11.56
C GLU A 178 36.19 10.27 -10.78
N VAL A 179 37.22 11.09 -11.04
CA VAL A 179 38.49 11.02 -10.30
C VAL A 179 38.29 11.35 -8.82
N VAL A 180 37.45 12.34 -8.50
CA VAL A 180 37.12 12.67 -7.11
C VAL A 180 36.40 11.50 -6.42
N ILE A 181 35.46 10.84 -7.11
CA ILE A 181 34.72 9.69 -6.61
C ILE A 181 35.69 8.53 -6.34
N GLU A 182 36.50 8.15 -7.32
CA GLU A 182 37.48 7.06 -7.22
C GLU A 182 38.44 7.29 -6.04
N PHE A 183 39.03 8.49 -5.98
CA PHE A 183 39.94 8.86 -4.90
C PHE A 183 39.28 8.79 -3.52
N SER A 184 38.02 9.21 -3.43
CA SER A 184 37.23 9.20 -2.19
C SER A 184 36.82 7.80 -1.76
N LEU A 185 36.56 6.89 -2.70
CA LEU A 185 36.26 5.48 -2.43
C LEU A 185 37.51 4.68 -2.05
N ALA A 186 38.66 5.00 -2.65
CA ALA A 186 39.95 4.46 -2.22
C ALA A 186 40.33 4.92 -0.80
N ASN A 187 39.88 6.10 -0.39
CA ASN A 187 40.19 6.69 0.92
C ASN A 187 38.95 7.18 1.70
N PRO A 188 38.03 6.28 2.12
CA PRO A 188 36.71 6.65 2.67
C PRO A 188 36.76 7.51 3.93
N HIS A 189 37.84 7.41 4.69
CA HIS A 189 38.04 8.11 5.97
C HIS A 189 38.49 9.57 5.82
N MET A 190 38.87 10.00 4.61
CA MET A 190 39.39 11.36 4.42
C MET A 190 38.27 12.41 4.35
N GLY A 191 38.52 13.56 4.96
CA GLY A 191 37.64 14.72 4.88
C GLY A 191 37.83 15.53 3.59
N GLN A 192 36.84 16.33 3.22
CA GLN A 192 36.78 17.13 1.99
C GLN A 192 38.03 18.00 1.75
N SER A 193 38.59 18.62 2.80
CA SER A 193 39.78 19.47 2.68
C SER A 193 41.05 18.66 2.40
N LYS A 194 41.16 17.45 2.97
CA LYS A 194 42.29 16.56 2.73
C LYS A 194 42.24 16.00 1.32
N VAL A 195 41.07 15.56 0.87
CA VAL A 195 40.85 15.08 -0.51
C VAL A 195 41.17 16.16 -1.53
N SER A 196 40.66 17.38 -1.35
CA SER A 196 40.98 18.53 -2.23
C SER A 196 42.49 18.79 -2.32
N ARG A 197 43.19 18.80 -1.18
CA ARG A 197 44.65 19.01 -1.16
C ARG A 197 45.42 17.89 -1.87
N LEU A 198 45.04 16.64 -1.64
CA LEU A 198 45.73 15.48 -2.23
C LEU A 198 45.45 15.36 -3.73
N LEU A 199 44.23 15.65 -4.17
CA LEU A 199 43.91 15.70 -5.60
C LEU A 199 44.74 16.75 -6.34
N LYS A 200 44.97 17.91 -5.71
CA LYS A 200 45.86 18.94 -6.26
C LYS A 200 47.31 18.46 -6.36
N SER A 201 47.83 17.78 -5.34
CA SER A 201 49.23 17.34 -5.32
C SER A 201 49.52 16.07 -6.12
N GLU A 202 48.63 15.08 -6.10
CA GLU A 202 48.86 13.74 -6.68
C GLU A 202 48.27 13.57 -8.07
N ARG A 203 47.19 14.31 -8.39
CA ARG A 203 46.44 14.19 -9.65
C ARG A 203 46.42 15.48 -10.47
N ASN A 204 47.03 16.56 -9.97
CA ASN A 204 47.02 17.88 -10.60
C ASN A 204 45.61 18.41 -10.91
N ILE A 205 44.62 18.07 -10.06
CA ILE A 205 43.22 18.51 -10.17
C ILE A 205 42.97 19.59 -9.12
N ASP A 206 42.70 20.81 -9.56
CA ASP A 206 42.36 21.92 -8.67
C ASP A 206 40.85 21.99 -8.42
N ILE A 207 40.41 21.36 -7.33
CA ILE A 207 39.02 21.40 -6.88
C ILE A 207 38.95 21.89 -5.44
N HIS A 208 38.06 22.85 -5.17
CA HIS A 208 37.86 23.36 -3.81
C HIS A 208 37.17 22.30 -2.93
N ALA A 209 37.42 22.34 -1.62
CA ALA A 209 36.83 21.41 -0.65
C ALA A 209 35.28 21.39 -0.67
N SER A 210 34.64 22.54 -0.93
CA SER A 210 33.18 22.60 -1.13
C SER A 210 32.72 21.90 -2.42
N GLY A 211 33.54 21.93 -3.48
CA GLY A 211 33.30 21.20 -4.72
C GLY A 211 33.28 19.69 -4.48
N VAL A 212 34.27 19.18 -3.75
CA VAL A 212 34.33 17.77 -3.32
C VAL A 212 33.08 17.38 -2.53
N ARG A 213 32.65 18.22 -1.58
CA ARG A 213 31.41 17.98 -0.81
C ARG A 213 30.17 17.92 -1.71
N ASN A 214 30.05 18.82 -2.66
CA ASN A 214 28.89 18.87 -3.56
C ASN A 214 28.83 17.61 -4.45
N ILE A 215 29.98 17.12 -4.91
CA ILE A 215 30.07 15.84 -5.63
C ILE A 215 29.60 14.71 -4.71
N TRP A 216 30.11 14.65 -3.47
CA TRP A 216 29.68 13.64 -2.49
C TRP A 216 28.18 13.67 -2.20
N LEU A 217 27.56 14.84 -2.12
CA LEU A 217 26.12 14.95 -1.87
C LEU A 217 25.30 14.42 -3.05
N ARG A 218 25.71 14.70 -4.29
CA ARG A 218 25.03 14.19 -5.50
C ARG A 218 25.17 12.68 -5.64
N GLU A 219 26.32 12.17 -5.24
CA GLU A 219 26.68 10.76 -5.36
C GLU A 219 26.31 9.92 -4.12
N ASN A 220 25.62 10.50 -3.13
CA ASN A 220 25.28 9.85 -1.86
C ASN A 220 26.51 9.27 -1.12
N MET A 221 27.58 10.07 -1.00
CA MET A 221 28.88 9.71 -0.39
C MET A 221 29.34 10.72 0.68
N ASN A 222 28.40 11.39 1.33
CA ASN A 222 28.69 12.45 2.31
C ASN A 222 29.32 11.93 3.60
N THR A 223 28.99 10.71 4.03
CA THR A 223 29.57 10.07 5.22
C THR A 223 30.55 8.95 4.84
N THR A 224 31.44 8.60 5.77
CA THR A 224 32.36 7.46 5.59
C THR A 224 31.60 6.15 5.42
N GLU A 225 30.50 5.95 6.15
CA GLU A 225 29.62 4.78 6.02
C GLU A 225 29.07 4.66 4.59
N LEU A 226 28.57 5.76 4.03
CA LEU A 226 28.03 5.78 2.67
C LEU A 226 29.11 5.51 1.62
N ARG A 227 30.34 6.01 1.81
CA ARG A 227 31.47 5.67 0.94
C ARG A 227 31.85 4.19 1.02
N LEU A 228 31.81 3.59 2.21
CA LEU A 228 32.08 2.16 2.39
C LEU A 228 30.99 1.30 1.77
N ALA A 229 29.71 1.70 1.90
CA ALA A 229 28.59 1.01 1.27
C ALA A 229 28.72 1.05 -0.26
N LYS A 230 28.98 2.22 -0.83
CA LYS A 230 29.19 2.40 -2.27
C LYS A 230 30.44 1.66 -2.79
N LEU A 231 31.51 1.59 -1.99
CA LEU A 231 32.68 0.77 -2.29
C LEU A 231 32.36 -0.73 -2.32
N ALA A 232 31.48 -1.20 -1.43
CA ALA A 232 31.03 -2.59 -1.41
C ALA A 232 30.17 -2.91 -2.65
N GLU A 233 29.25 -2.02 -3.02
CA GLU A 233 28.44 -2.13 -4.25
C GLU A 233 29.32 -2.17 -5.50
N ALA A 234 30.31 -1.27 -5.61
CA ALA A 234 31.23 -1.21 -6.74
C ALA A 234 32.14 -2.45 -6.89
N ARG A 235 32.25 -3.28 -5.85
CA ARG A 235 33.02 -4.55 -5.87
C ARG A 235 32.17 -5.78 -6.22
N GLN A 236 30.85 -5.66 -6.18
CA GLN A 236 29.91 -6.74 -6.51
C GLN A 236 29.56 -6.77 -8.01
N HIS A 237 29.90 -5.70 -8.73
CA HIS A 237 29.78 -5.56 -10.17
C HIS A 237 31.16 -5.67 -10.83
#